data_AF-W1YB35-F1
#
_entry.id   AF-W1YB35-F1
#
_cell.length_a   1.000
_cell.length_b   1.000
_cell.length_c   1.000
_cell.angle_alpha   90.00
_cell.angle_beta   90.00
_cell.angle_gamma   90.00
#
_symmetry.space_group_name_H-M   'P 1'
#
loop_
_entity.id
_entity.type
_entity.pdbx_description
1 polymer ?
#
loop_
_entity_poly.entity_id
_entity_poly.type
_entity_poly.pdbx_seq_one_letter_code
_entity_poly.pdbx_strand_id
1 'polypeptide(L)' 'HQDGILRTSVAFPQANAQQQAQAEEMLSAIMQELGYVGVMAMECFVTPQGLLINELAPRVHNSGHWTQNGASISQFE' A
#
# COMPACT_ATOMS: atom_id res chain seq x y z
N HIS A 1 5.85 -7.45 -10.75
CA HIS A 1 7.06 -8.09 -10.20
C HIS A 1 7.61 -9.08 -11.21
N GLN A 2 8.91 -9.30 -11.23
CA GLN A 2 9.58 -10.36 -11.98
C GLN A 2 10.64 -10.96 -11.06
N ASP A 3 10.65 -12.29 -10.91
CA ASP A 3 11.60 -13.01 -10.06
C ASP A 3 11.65 -12.48 -8.61
N GLY A 4 10.47 -12.13 -8.05
CA GLY A 4 10.34 -11.56 -6.71
C GLY A 4 10.75 -10.08 -6.59
N ILE A 5 11.16 -9.44 -7.68
CA ILE A 5 11.64 -8.05 -7.67
C ILE A 5 10.57 -7.12 -8.27
N LEU A 6 10.31 -6.00 -7.59
CA LEU A 6 9.45 -4.95 -8.12
C LEU A 6 10.10 -4.34 -9.36
N ARG A 7 9.39 -4.40 -10.49
CA ARG A 7 9.85 -3.84 -11.78
C ARG A 7 9.27 -2.46 -12.05
N THR A 8 7.97 -2.30 -11.79
CA THR A 8 7.23 -1.08 -12.06
C THR A 8 6.15 -0.90 -10.99
N SER A 9 5.95 0.34 -10.59
CA SER A 9 4.79 0.78 -9.82
C SER A 9 4.02 1.82 -10.61
N VAL A 10 2.70 1.71 -10.60
CA VAL A 10 1.79 2.65 -11.26
C VAL A 10 0.85 3.17 -10.21
N ALA A 11 0.81 4.49 -10.07
CA ALA A 11 -0.15 5.20 -9.23
C ALA A 11 -1.13 5.93 -10.14
N PHE A 12 -2.42 5.69 -9.93
CA PHE A 12 -3.47 6.38 -10.68
C PHE A 12 -3.91 7.63 -9.90
N PRO A 13 -4.19 8.76 -10.57
CA PRO A 13 -4.73 9.96 -9.91
C PRO A 13 -6.07 9.69 -9.20
N GLN A 14 -6.83 8.72 -9.71
CA GLN A 14 -8.09 8.25 -9.12
C GLN A 14 -8.06 6.74 -9.02
N ALA A 15 -8.02 6.22 -7.79
CA ALA A 15 -8.19 4.81 -7.52
C ALA A 15 -9.66 4.39 -7.63
N ASN A 16 -9.91 3.09 -7.72
CA ASN A 16 -11.25 2.57 -7.53
C ASN A 16 -11.71 2.85 -6.09
N ALA A 17 -12.77 3.64 -5.92
CA ALA A 17 -13.20 4.12 -4.60
C ALA A 17 -13.56 2.99 -3.62
N GLN A 18 -14.15 1.90 -4.11
CA GLN A 18 -14.51 0.77 -3.26
C GLN A 18 -13.27 0.00 -2.78
N GLN A 19 -12.31 -0.24 -3.68
CA GLN A 19 -11.05 -0.90 -3.32
C GLN A 19 -10.20 -0.03 -2.41
N GLN A 20 -10.17 1.29 -2.64
CA GLN A 20 -9.46 2.24 -1.78
C GLN A 20 -10.00 2.18 -0.34
N ALA A 21 -11.31 2.28 -0.16
CA ALA A 21 -11.95 2.22 1.15
C ALA A 21 -11.68 0.87 1.85
N GLN A 22 -11.80 -0.24 1.12
CA GLN A 22 -11.51 -1.57 1.67
C GLN A 22 -10.04 -1.70 2.11
N ALA A 23 -9.10 -1.21 1.31
CA ALA A 23 -7.67 -1.27 1.63
C ALA A 23 -7.32 -0.41 2.87
N GLU A 24 -7.87 0.79 2.96
CA GLU A 24 -7.66 1.69 4.10
C GLU A 24 -8.24 1.11 5.40
N GLU A 25 -9.43 0.51 5.34
CA GLU A 25 -10.05 -0.15 6.50
C GLU A 25 -9.19 -1.30 7.02
N MET A 26 -8.75 -2.20 6.12
CA MET A 26 -7.89 -3.33 6.48
C MET A 26 -6.57 -2.88 7.10
N LEU A 27 -5.87 -1.93 6.47
CA LEU A 27 -4.58 -1.46 6.98
C LEU A 27 -4.73 -0.69 8.29
N SER A 28 -5.78 0.13 8.43
CA SER A 28 -6.06 0.86 9.66
C SER A 28 -6.33 -0.08 10.83
N ALA A 29 -7.13 -1.13 10.62
CA ALA A 29 -7.41 -2.13 11.66
C ALA A 29 -6.12 -2.81 12.15
N ILE A 30 -5.23 -3.19 11.24
CA ILE A 30 -3.94 -3.81 11.56
C ILE A 30 -3.04 -2.84 12.34
N MET A 31 -2.91 -1.60 11.87
CA MET A 31 -2.07 -0.59 12.53
C MET A 31 -2.58 -0.26 13.93
N GLN A 32 -3.91 -0.18 14.11
CA GLN A 32 -4.53 0.10 15.41
C GLN A 32 -4.32 -1.06 16.38
N GLU A 33 -4.59 -2.30 15.97
CA GLU A 33 -4.43 -3.48 16.83
C GLU A 33 -2.98 -3.66 17.28
N LEU A 34 -2.01 -3.35 16.41
CA LEU A 34 -0.59 -3.43 16.73
C LEU A 34 -0.04 -2.19 17.46
N GLY A 35 -0.84 -1.13 17.62
CA GLY A 35 -0.36 0.16 18.12
C GLY A 35 0.82 0.72 17.31
N TYR A 36 0.84 0.47 16.00
CA TYR A 36 1.98 0.76 15.14
C TYR A 36 2.06 2.26 14.82
N VAL A 37 3.25 2.84 15.01
CA VAL A 37 3.56 4.24 14.70
C VAL A 37 4.65 4.29 13.64
N GLY A 38 4.31 4.84 12.48
CA GLY A 38 5.21 4.98 11.34
C GLY A 38 4.54 4.61 10.02
N VAL A 39 5.33 4.45 8.98
CA VAL A 39 4.86 4.03 7.66
C VAL A 39 4.78 2.51 7.58
N MET A 40 3.67 2.00 7.04
CA MET A 40 3.46 0.58 6.73
C MET A 40 2.90 0.46 5.32
N ALA A 41 3.42 -0.49 4.54
CA ALA A 41 2.84 -0.89 3.27
C ALA A 41 2.10 -2.22 3.41
N MET A 42 0.98 -2.33 2.71
CA MET A 42 0.18 -3.55 2.61
C MET A 42 0.00 -3.90 1.14
N GLU A 43 0.55 -5.05 0.74
CA GLU A 43 0.35 -5.59 -0.60
C GLU A 43 -0.91 -6.45 -0.62
N CYS A 44 -1.70 -6.30 -1.68
CA CYS A 44 -2.92 -7.07 -1.87
C CYS A 44 -2.94 -7.77 -3.23
N PHE A 45 -3.56 -8.94 -3.28
CA PHE A 45 -4.09 -9.50 -4.52
C PHE A 45 -5.51 -8.97 -4.75
N VAL A 46 -5.80 -8.56 -5.98
CA VAL A 46 -7.17 -8.26 -6.43
C VAL A 46 -7.81 -9.56 -6.89
N THR A 47 -8.92 -9.93 -6.25
CA THR A 47 -9.69 -11.14 -6.57
C THR A 47 -11.13 -10.78 -6.94
N PRO A 48 -11.92 -11.71 -7.52
CA PRO A 48 -13.35 -11.48 -7.75
C PRO A 48 -14.16 -11.22 -6.47
N GLN A 49 -13.65 -11.64 -5.30
CA GLN A 49 -14.30 -11.46 -4.01
C GLN A 49 -13.85 -10.18 -3.28
N GLY A 50 -12.88 -9.44 -3.83
CA GLY A 50 -12.29 -8.25 -3.22
C GLY A 50 -10.78 -8.39 -3.02
N LEU A 51 -10.24 -7.56 -2.13
CA LEU A 51 -8.81 -7.56 -1.81
C LEU A 51 -8.45 -8.69 -0.84
N LEU A 52 -7.33 -9.38 -1.11
CA LEU A 52 -6.71 -10.34 -0.21
C LEU A 52 -5.32 -9.83 0.17
N ILE A 53 -5.02 -9.72 1.46
CA ILE A 53 -3.69 -9.31 1.93
C ILE A 53 -2.66 -10.38 1.57
N ASN A 54 -1.58 -9.95 0.93
CA ASN A 54 -0.44 -10.79 0.56
C ASN A 54 0.73 -10.60 1.53
N GLU A 55 1.17 -9.35 1.74
CA GLU A 55 2.34 -9.03 2.54
C GLU A 55 2.14 -7.71 3.30
N LEU A 56 2.75 -7.60 4.48
CA LEU A 56 2.88 -6.38 5.26
C LEU A 56 4.35 -6.02 5.42
N ALA A 57 4.68 -4.76 5.16
CA ALA A 57 6.01 -4.20 5.40
C ALA A 57 5.91 -3.05 6.41
N PRO A 58 6.33 -3.23 7.68
CA PRO A 58 6.37 -2.18 8.70
C PRO A 58 7.57 -1.25 8.49
N ARG A 59 7.63 -0.64 7.30
CA ARG A 59 8.65 0.29 6.82
C ARG A 59 8.16 0.95 5.54
N VAL A 60 8.90 1.96 5.08
CA VAL A 60 8.81 2.45 3.70
C VAL A 60 9.00 1.32 2.69
N HIS A 61 8.35 1.43 1.53
CA HIS A 61 8.29 0.35 0.56
C HIS A 61 8.65 0.81 -0.85
N ASN A 62 9.22 -0.09 -1.65
CA ASN A 62 9.65 0.22 -3.01
C ASN A 62 8.47 0.68 -3.89
N SER A 63 7.27 0.13 -3.64
CA SER A 63 6.06 0.54 -4.36
C SER A 63 5.61 1.97 -4.05
N GLY A 64 6.10 2.57 -2.96
CA GLY A 64 5.85 3.96 -2.57
C GLY A 64 6.89 4.96 -3.07
N HIS A 65 7.98 4.54 -3.73
CA HIS A 65 9.06 5.46 -4.17
C HIS A 65 8.55 6.58 -5.10
N TRP A 66 7.47 6.36 -5.84
CA TRP A 66 6.87 7.38 -6.69
C TRP A 66 6.44 8.63 -5.90
N THR A 67 6.12 8.50 -4.60
CA THR A 67 5.72 9.62 -3.73
C THR A 67 6.80 10.69 -3.60
N GLN A 68 8.09 10.36 -3.79
CA GLN A 68 9.19 11.31 -3.77
C GLN A 68 9.03 12.46 -4.78
N ASN A 69 8.37 12.20 -5.91
CA ASN A 69 8.15 13.19 -6.98
C ASN A 69 6.67 13.36 -7.35
N GLY A 70 5.78 12.54 -6.80
CA GLY A 70 4.36 12.48 -7.20
C GLY A 70 3.36 12.80 -6.08
N ALA A 71 3.81 12.96 -4.84
CA ALA A 71 2.97 13.37 -3.71
C ALA A 71 3.57 14.63 -3.06
N SER A 72 2.73 15.41 -2.37
CA SER A 72 3.20 16.58 -1.62
C SER A 72 4.02 16.22 -0.38
N ILE A 73 3.91 14.99 0.12
CA ILE A 73 4.68 14.44 1.24
C ILE A 73 5.19 13.08 0.80
N SER A 74 6.50 12.88 0.87
CA SER A 74 7.11 11.59 0.54
C SER A 74 6.88 10.57 1.67
N GLN A 75 6.82 9.28 1.36
CA GLN A 75 6.80 8.23 2.41
C GLN A 75 8.05 8.22 3.32
N PHE A 76 9.11 8.93 2.94
CA PHE A 76 10.36 9.03 3.71
C PHE A 76 10.37 10.20 4.70
N GLU A 77 9.36 11.08 4.63
CA GLU A 77 9.14 12.19 5.56
C GLU A 77 8.19 11.77 6.68
#